data_AF-X1SME7-F1
#
_entry.id   AF-X1SME7-F1
#
_cell.length_a   1.000
_cell.length_b   1.000
_cell.length_c   1.000
_cell.angle_alpha   90.00
_cell.angle_beta   90.00
_cell.angle_gamma   90.00
#
_symmetry.space_group_name_H-M   'P 1'
#
loop_
_entity.id
_entity.type
_entity.pdbx_description
1 polymer ?
#
loop_
_entity_poly.entity_id
_entity_poly.type
_entity_poly.pdbx_seq_one_letter_code
_entity_poly.pdbx_strand_id
1 'polypeptide(L)' 'EMKFERKFYTVKAAVFYGPRDIRTEEVEKPKIQDNEILIKVRACGICGSDLHLYKLNMFSPILLRPLAEGGDTWS' A
#
# COMPACT_ATOMS: atom_id res chain seq x y z
N GLU A 1 17.89 -6.90 26.70
CA GLU A 1 17.44 -8.05 25.89
C GLU A 1 17.19 -7.57 24.46
N MET A 2 18.09 -7.89 23.53
CA MET A 2 18.12 -7.32 22.18
C MET A 2 17.30 -8.24 21.24
N LYS A 3 16.05 -7.87 20.97
CA LYS A 3 15.16 -8.67 20.11
C LYS A 3 15.50 -8.38 18.64
N PHE A 4 16.03 -9.41 17.98
CA PHE A 4 16.31 -9.53 16.54
C PHE A 4 15.42 -8.64 15.66
N GLU A 5 16.00 -7.58 15.12
CA GLU A 5 15.34 -6.73 14.14
C GLU A 5 15.39 -7.45 12.79
N ARG A 6 14.28 -8.09 12.40
CA ARG A 6 14.16 -8.69 11.06
C ARG A 6 14.16 -7.56 10.03
N LYS A 7 15.28 -7.41 9.31
CA LYS A 7 15.37 -6.55 8.13
C LYS A 7 14.56 -7.18 7.00
N PHE A 8 13.35 -6.67 6.78
CA PHE A 8 12.53 -7.03 5.62
C PHE A 8 12.92 -6.10 4.45
N TYR A 9 13.38 -6.70 3.36
CA TYR A 9 13.67 -5.99 2.11
C TYR A 9 12.41 -5.83 1.24
N THR A 10 11.48 -6.77 1.39
CA THR A 10 10.14 -6.73 0.79
C THR A 10 9.05 -6.84 1.85
N VAL A 11 7.85 -6.39 1.54
CA VAL A 11 6.63 -6.53 2.32
C VAL A 11 5.54 -7.12 1.45
N LYS A 12 4.56 -7.82 2.05
CA LYS A 12 3.39 -8.30 1.32
C LYS A 12 2.33 -7.21 1.26
N ALA A 13 1.85 -6.88 0.06
CA ALA A 13 0.82 -5.87 -0.17
C ALA A 13 -0.32 -6.39 -1.06
N ALA A 14 -1.47 -5.72 -1.00
CA ALA A 14 -2.58 -5.92 -1.94
C ALA A 14 -2.57 -4.78 -2.96
N VAL A 15 -2.24 -5.10 -4.21
CA VAL A 15 -1.96 -4.13 -5.27
C VAL A 15 -3.15 -4.04 -6.21
N PHE A 16 -3.64 -2.83 -6.43
CA PHE A 16 -4.78 -2.56 -7.31
C PHE A 16 -4.32 -2.21 -8.73
N TYR A 17 -4.71 -3.03 -9.71
CA TYR A 17 -4.40 -2.83 -11.13
C TYR A 17 -5.58 -2.27 -11.94
N GLY A 18 -6.77 -2.24 -11.33
CA GLY A 18 -7.99 -1.74 -11.95
C GLY A 18 -9.23 -2.43 -11.41
N PRO A 19 -10.42 -2.08 -11.94
CA PRO A 19 -11.66 -2.69 -11.52
C PRO A 19 -11.60 -4.20 -11.53
N ARG A 20 -11.95 -4.79 -10.39
CA ARG A 20 -11.96 -6.24 -10.14
C ARG A 20 -10.59 -6.92 -10.18
N ASP A 21 -9.49 -6.16 -10.25
CA ASP A 21 -8.12 -6.67 -10.29
C ASP A 21 -7.31 -6.16 -9.10
N ILE A 22 -7.30 -6.96 -8.03
CA ILE A 22 -6.42 -6.80 -6.87
C ILE A 22 -5.62 -8.08 -6.72
N ARG A 23 -4.29 -7.96 -6.56
CA ARG A 23 -3.37 -9.09 -6.43
C ARG A 23 -2.55 -8.94 -5.17
N THR A 24 -2.15 -10.05 -4.57
CA THR A 24 -1.20 -10.01 -3.45
C THR A 24 0.21 -10.20 -3.98
N GLU A 25 1.10 -9.26 -3.69
CA GLU A 25 2.46 -9.25 -4.21
C GLU A 25 3.48 -9.00 -3.09
N GLU A 26 4.72 -9.45 -3.32
CA GLU A 26 5.88 -9.05 -2.52
C GLU A 26 6.47 -7.79 -3.16
N VAL A 27 6.57 -6.74 -2.36
CA VAL A 27 6.86 -5.40 -2.84
C VAL A 27 7.98 -4.78 -2.05
N GLU A 28 8.73 -3.84 -2.63
CA GLU A 28 9.84 -3.22 -1.91
C GLU A 28 9.36 -2.51 -0.65
N LYS A 29 10.12 -2.65 0.45
CA LYS A 29 9.85 -1.90 1.67
C LYS A 29 9.94 -0.39 1.34
N PRO A 30 8.91 0.41 1.66
CA PRO A 30 8.94 1.85 1.42
C PRO A 30 10.13 2.51 2.11
N LYS A 31 10.76 3.45 1.40
CA LYS A 31 11.75 4.37 1.97
C LYS A 31 10.98 5.56 2.53
N ILE A 32 11.44 6.09 3.67
CA ILE A 32 10.82 7.25 4.30
C ILE A 32 11.70 8.47 4.17
N GLN A 33 11.08 9.64 4.10
CA GLN A 33 11.74 10.95 4.19
C GLN A 33 11.76 11.44 5.65
N ASP A 34 12.48 12.53 5.91
CA ASP A 34 12.71 13.07 7.26
C ASP A 34 11.43 13.43 8.02
N ASN A 35 10.33 13.70 7.31
CA ASN A 35 9.03 14.10 7.84
C ASN A 35 7.97 12.98 7.79
N GLU A 36 8.37 11.73 7.56
CA GLU A 36 7.46 10.59 7.44
C GLU A 36 7.70 9.54 8.53
N ILE A 37 6.68 8.73 8.78
CA ILE A 37 6.79 7.57 9.68
C ILE A 37 6.45 6.29 8.93
N LEU A 38 7.26 5.25 9.14
CA LEU A 38 6.98 3.93 8.58
C LEU A 38 6.23 3.07 9.60
N ILE A 39 5.00 2.68 9.28
CA ILE A 39 4.16 1.87 10.15
C ILE A 39 4.16 0.42 9.68
N LYS A 40 4.48 -0.51 10.59
CA LYS A 40 4.26 -1.94 10.35
C LYS A 40 2.79 -2.28 10.61
N VAL A 41 1.99 -2.33 9.55
CA VAL A 41 0.57 -2.68 9.62
C VAL A 41 0.42 -4.12 10.13
N ARG A 42 -0.34 -4.30 11.23
CA ARG A 42 -0.70 -5.63 11.77
C ARG A 42 -2.04 -6.11 11.23
N ALA A 43 -2.99 -5.19 11.02
CA ALA A 43 -4.31 -5.44 10.48
C ALA A 43 -4.89 -4.14 9.89
N CYS A 44 -5.75 -4.28 8.89
CA CYS A 44 -6.58 -3.20 8.34
C CYS A 44 -8.02 -3.72 8.15
N GLY A 45 -9.00 -2.82 8.17
CA GLY A 45 -10.39 -3.12 7.86
C GLY A 45 -10.72 -2.79 6.41
N ILE A 46 -11.85 -3.29 5.92
CA ILE A 46 -12.41 -2.94 4.60
C ILE A 46 -13.61 -2.01 4.81
N CYS A 47 -13.62 -0.90 4.09
CA CYS A 47 -14.69 0.10 4.06
C CYS A 47 -15.50 0.01 2.76
N GLY A 48 -16.70 0.61 2.73
CA GLY A 48 -17.51 0.72 1.51
C GLY A 48 -16.81 1.48 0.37
N SER A 49 -15.93 2.42 0.68
CA SER A 49 -15.09 3.12 -0.31
C SER A 49 -14.19 2.18 -1.09
N ASP A 50 -13.64 1.16 -0.42
CA ASP A 50 -12.75 0.18 -1.04
C ASP A 50 -13.52 -0.67 -2.06
N LEU A 51 -14.78 -0.99 -1.77
CA LEU A 51 -15.67 -1.69 -2.71
C LEU A 51 -16.04 -0.82 -3.91
N HIS A 52 -16.24 0.49 -3.72
CA HIS A 52 -16.48 1.41 -4.83
C HIS A 52 -15.25 1.54 -5.73
N LEU A 53 -14.05 1.62 -5.15
CA LEU A 53 -12.79 1.59 -5.89
C LEU A 53 -12.66 0.27 -6.67
N TYR A 54 -12.81 -0.87 -5.98
CA TYR A 54 -12.68 -2.20 -6.56
C TYR A 54 -13.66 -2.45 -7.72
N LYS A 55 -14.92 -1.99 -7.60
CA LYS A 55 -15.95 -2.27 -8.62
C LYS A 55 -15.98 -1.25 -9.75
N LEU A 56 -15.76 0.02 -9.45
CA LEU A 56 -16.10 1.13 -10.35
C LEU A 56 -14.89 2.01 -10.70
N ASN A 57 -13.70 1.72 -10.18
CA ASN A 57 -12.56 2.65 -10.17
C ASN A 57 -12.88 4.02 -9.55
N MET A 58 -13.96 4.09 -8.77
CA MET A 58 -14.45 5.34 -8.22
C MET A 58 -13.47 5.82 -7.15
N PHE A 59 -13.18 7.12 -7.16
CA PHE A 59 -12.18 7.75 -6.29
C PHE A 59 -10.72 7.33 -6.55
N SER A 60 -10.41 6.61 -7.63
CA SER A 60 -9.02 6.28 -7.97
C SER A 60 -8.07 7.50 -7.95
N PRO A 61 -8.42 8.69 -8.48
CA PRO A 61 -7.54 9.86 -8.43
C PRO A 61 -7.32 10.46 -7.03
N ILE A 62 -8.16 10.10 -6.06
CA ILE A 62 -8.16 10.67 -4.70
C ILE A 62 -7.60 9.67 -3.69
N LEU A 63 -7.93 8.39 -3.83
CA LEU A 63 -7.52 7.32 -2.92
C LEU A 63 -6.19 6.69 -3.31
N LEU A 64 -5.87 6.66 -4.61
CA LEU A 64 -4.59 6.16 -5.08
C LEU A 64 -3.66 7.33 -5.28
N ARG A 65 -2.41 7.16 -4.82
CA ARG A 65 -1.36 8.12 -5.11
C ARG A 65 -1.11 8.12 -6.62
N PRO A 66 -1.11 9.28 -7.31
CA PRO A 66 -0.80 9.34 -8.73
C PRO A 66 0.58 8.73 -8.99
N LEU A 67 0.65 7.72 -9.85
CA LEU A 67 1.92 7.09 -10.26
C LEU A 67 2.91 8.11 -10.88
N ALA A 68 2.40 9.24 -11.39
CA ALA A 68 3.19 10.28 -12.04
C ALA A 68 3.96 11.19 -11.07
N GLU A 69 3.57 11.29 -9.79
CA GLU A 69 4.17 12.24 -8.83
C GLU A 69 5.14 11.58 -7.86
N GLY A 70 6.00 10.68 -8.37
CA GLY A 70 7.04 10.06 -7.54
C GLY A 70 6.46 9.30 -6.34
N GLY A 71 5.27 8.72 -6.51
CA GLY A 71 4.70 7.82 -5.52
C GLY A 71 5.50 6.53 -5.52
N ASP A 72 6.41 6.39 -4.56
CA ASP A 72 7.07 5.13 -4.23
C ASP A 72 6.01 4.03 -4.23
N THR A 73 6.26 2.99 -5.01
CA THR A 73 5.28 2.16 -5.71
C THR A 73 4.31 1.34 -4.87
N TRP A 74 4.21 1.54 -3.55
CA TRP A 74 3.55 0.59 -2.66
C TRP A 74 2.88 1.27 -1.46
N SER A 75 1.67 1.78 -1.69
CA SER A 75 0.64 1.93 -0.64
C SER A 75 -0.33 0.76 -0.71
#